data_AF-A0A3E0NTK7-F1
#
_entry.id   AF-A0A3E0NTK7-F1
#
_cell.length_a   1.000
_cell.length_b   1.000
_cell.length_c   1.000
_cell.angle_alpha   90.00
_cell.angle_beta   90.00
_cell.angle_gamma   90.00
#
_symmetry.space_group_name_H-M   'P 1'
#
loop_
_entity.id
_entity.type
_entity.pdbx_description
1 polymer ?
#
loop_
_entity_poly.entity_id
_entity_poly.type
_entity_poly.pdbx_seq_one_letter_code
_entity_poly.pdbx_strand_id
1 'polypeptide(L)'
;MVRFSTTILNSVLAALACAAVGLAPACRADSINSYGIFADHLMFFSGGVNTFEDPGVVMGSNGDMYLSGGNFGSLRGGGSLYSYSSGPRIQGDVVFGDNVMMGTFSRMTGNVHAGGDVFMRTELTGSVTAGGTVVLSDDVTGDVTAGGAATITRLVGGSLRAGGGATLSSTVGGDLIYGPGKSLHLLPGAFVGGTIDMAPVNASPQPYHPVALPTPHSFSSGGADLFLNSSEDAMLAPGSYGTLTMVGGNDIDLTAGDYFFDKITMSGNTVNFNFDTSGGPISIFVKGSVRLNYPNMAINGVGYNDVDPADVGQVYWEVHDAFTADGAEMLGTVYTPYGDLTLNRGSRATGRLIAGHDFLSDGLTFVAGSASPAVLVPEPSSLVLAAAAAAALGVIVSRRRTFRAKRLSCELE
;
A
#
# COMPACT_ATOMS: atom_id res chain seq x y z
N MET A 1 -60.18 -17.72 27.05
CA MET A 1 -59.54 -16.46 27.50
C MET A 1 -58.07 -16.77 27.74
N VAL A 2 -57.21 -16.60 26.73
CA VAL A 2 -55.78 -16.94 26.81
C VAL A 2 -55.04 -15.73 27.36
N ARG A 3 -54.53 -15.83 28.60
CA ARG A 3 -53.67 -14.81 29.20
C ARG A 3 -52.25 -15.00 28.68
N PHE A 4 -51.82 -14.15 27.74
CA PHE A 4 -50.42 -14.06 27.36
C PHE A 4 -49.62 -13.41 28.51
N SER A 5 -48.52 -14.04 28.88
CA SER A 5 -47.61 -13.56 29.93
C SER A 5 -46.91 -12.28 29.48
N THR A 6 -47.14 -11.19 30.21
CA THR A 6 -46.51 -9.87 30.00
C THR A 6 -44.98 -9.90 30.12
N THR A 7 -44.40 -10.97 30.67
CA THR A 7 -42.96 -11.11 30.85
C THR A 7 -42.21 -11.36 29.53
N ILE A 8 -42.85 -12.01 28.55
CA ILE A 8 -42.23 -12.31 27.24
C ILE A 8 -42.23 -11.06 26.34
N LEU A 9 -43.26 -10.21 26.46
CA LEU A 9 -43.33 -8.99 25.65
C LEU A 9 -42.26 -7.96 26.05
N ASN A 10 -41.93 -7.86 27.34
CA ASN A 10 -40.91 -6.92 27.83
C ASN A 10 -39.46 -7.36 27.52
N SER A 11 -39.21 -8.67 27.41
CA SER A 11 -37.88 -9.19 27.04
C SER A 11 -37.63 -9.09 25.53
N VAL A 12 -38.67 -9.21 24.70
CA VAL A 12 -38.57 -8.93 23.24
C VAL A 12 -38.44 -7.43 22.96
N LEU A 13 -39.10 -6.55 23.72
CA LEU A 13 -38.93 -5.10 23.58
C LEU A 13 -37.54 -4.62 24.03
N ALA A 14 -36.96 -5.21 25.08
CA ALA A 14 -35.59 -4.90 25.51
C ALA A 14 -34.53 -5.39 24.49
N ALA A 15 -34.76 -6.54 23.85
CA ALA A 15 -33.91 -7.02 22.76
C ALA A 15 -34.03 -6.18 21.47
N LEU A 16 -35.23 -5.67 21.15
CA LEU A 16 -35.41 -4.74 20.02
C LEU A 16 -34.87 -3.33 20.32
N ALA A 17 -34.91 -2.85 21.56
CA ALA A 17 -34.37 -1.55 21.94
C ALA A 17 -32.83 -1.52 21.92
N CYS A 18 -32.17 -2.66 22.15
CA CYS A 18 -30.70 -2.77 22.02
C CYS A 18 -30.22 -2.80 20.55
N ALA A 19 -31.12 -3.09 19.59
CA ALA A 19 -30.82 -3.05 18.16
C ALA A 19 -31.04 -1.67 17.52
N ALA A 20 -31.67 -0.73 18.24
CA ALA A 20 -32.02 0.61 17.74
C ALA A 20 -31.10 1.74 18.24
N VAL A 21 -30.18 1.45 19.16
CA VAL A 21 -29.21 2.42 19.69
C VAL A 21 -27.83 2.10 19.12
N GLY A 22 -27.44 2.86 18.08
CA GLY A 22 -26.07 2.85 17.56
C GLY A 22 -25.92 2.28 16.16
N LEU A 23 -26.58 2.89 15.17
CA LEU A 23 -26.02 2.95 13.81
C LEU A 23 -24.74 3.81 13.89
N ALA A 24 -23.69 3.30 14.54
CA ALA A 24 -22.35 3.76 14.23
C ALA A 24 -22.16 3.46 12.73
N PRO A 25 -21.70 4.43 11.92
CA PRO A 25 -21.36 4.15 10.54
C PRO A 25 -20.45 2.92 10.55
N ALA A 26 -20.84 1.88 9.81
CA ALA A 26 -20.06 0.66 9.74
C ALA A 26 -18.62 1.06 9.42
N CYS A 27 -17.71 0.84 10.37
CA CYS A 27 -16.28 1.05 10.15
C CYS A 27 -15.92 0.14 8.98
N ARG A 28 -15.77 0.74 7.80
CA ARG A 28 -15.39 0.03 6.60
C ARG A 28 -13.96 -0.43 6.87
N ALA A 29 -13.77 -1.74 7.02
CA ALA A 29 -12.43 -2.30 7.05
C ALA A 29 -11.72 -1.80 5.79
N ASP A 30 -10.60 -1.10 5.97
CA ASP A 30 -9.81 -0.65 4.84
C ASP A 30 -9.39 -1.88 4.03
N SER A 31 -9.66 -1.84 2.73
CA SER A 31 -9.25 -2.90 1.81
C SER A 31 -7.90 -2.53 1.23
N ILE A 32 -7.02 -3.51 1.00
CA ILE A 32 -5.75 -3.27 0.30
C ILE A 32 -5.95 -2.50 -1.02
N ASN A 33 -7.11 -2.64 -1.66
CA ASN A 33 -7.51 -1.96 -2.89
C ASN A 33 -7.67 -0.44 -2.80
N SER A 34 -7.72 0.15 -1.59
CA SER A 34 -7.68 1.61 -1.44
C SER A 34 -6.27 2.19 -1.45
N TYR A 35 -5.23 1.34 -1.43
CA TYR A 35 -3.84 1.77 -1.33
C TYR A 35 -3.13 1.70 -2.68
N GLY A 36 -2.43 2.80 -3.02
CA GLY A 36 -1.46 2.83 -4.11
C GLY A 36 -0.13 2.22 -3.69
N ILE A 37 0.30 2.51 -2.46
CA ILE A 37 1.52 1.93 -1.85
C ILE A 37 1.16 1.39 -0.47
N PHE A 38 1.52 0.14 -0.17
CA PHE A 38 1.28 -0.49 1.12
C PHE A 38 2.45 -1.35 1.59
N ALA A 39 2.71 -1.38 2.90
CA ALA A 39 3.68 -2.27 3.54
C ALA A 39 3.12 -2.90 4.82
N ASP A 40 3.28 -4.20 5.02
CA ASP A 40 2.75 -4.88 6.22
C ASP A 40 3.47 -4.49 7.52
N HIS A 41 4.70 -3.99 7.44
CA HIS A 41 5.48 -3.73 8.65
C HIS A 41 6.02 -2.31 8.69
N LEU A 42 6.90 -1.93 7.75
CA LEU A 42 7.54 -0.63 7.75
C LEU A 42 7.46 0.02 6.38
N MET A 43 7.21 1.33 6.35
CA MET A 43 7.43 2.15 5.16
C MET A 43 8.50 3.20 5.43
N PHE A 44 9.55 3.20 4.61
CA PHE A 44 10.69 4.09 4.78
C PHE A 44 11.03 4.82 3.48
N PHE A 45 10.82 6.14 3.47
CA PHE A 45 11.22 7.02 2.38
C PHE A 45 12.42 7.86 2.81
N SER A 46 13.59 7.51 2.28
CA SER A 46 14.84 8.26 2.47
C SER A 46 15.01 9.41 1.48
N GLY A 47 14.27 9.40 0.37
CA GLY A 47 14.15 10.52 -0.56
C GLY A 47 12.72 11.07 -0.67
N GLY A 48 12.56 12.16 -1.41
CA GLY A 48 11.25 12.77 -1.65
C GLY A 48 10.34 11.86 -2.48
N VAL A 49 9.10 11.68 -2.04
CA VAL A 49 8.04 11.03 -2.83
C VAL A 49 7.24 12.08 -3.59
N ASN A 50 6.69 11.76 -4.74
CA ASN A 50 5.78 12.67 -5.44
C ASN A 50 4.56 11.92 -5.99
N THR A 51 3.38 12.21 -5.42
CA THR A 51 2.08 11.76 -5.92
C THR A 51 1.18 12.88 -6.43
N PHE A 52 1.74 14.03 -6.85
CA PHE A 52 0.93 15.19 -7.25
C PHE A 52 -0.12 14.92 -8.33
N GLU A 53 0.14 13.94 -9.21
CA GLU A 53 -0.78 13.59 -10.30
C GLU A 53 -2.05 12.91 -9.80
N ASP A 54 -2.02 12.33 -8.60
CA ASP A 54 -3.20 11.77 -7.93
C ASP A 54 -3.16 12.04 -6.41
N PRO A 55 -3.72 13.16 -5.96
CA PRO A 55 -3.77 13.48 -4.54
C PRO A 55 -4.72 12.57 -3.74
N GLY A 56 -5.54 11.77 -4.43
CA GLY A 56 -6.43 10.79 -3.82
C GLY A 56 -5.71 9.51 -3.38
N VAL A 57 -4.44 9.32 -3.77
CA VAL A 57 -3.67 8.12 -3.41
C VAL A 57 -3.52 8.02 -1.89
N VAL A 58 -3.94 6.87 -1.37
CA VAL A 58 -3.63 6.48 0.00
C VAL A 58 -2.34 5.66 0.01
N MET A 59 -1.41 6.04 0.86
CA MET A 59 -0.28 5.21 1.26
C MET A 59 -0.48 4.73 2.67
N GLY A 60 0.00 3.53 2.98
CA GLY A 60 -0.04 3.12 4.37
C GLY A 60 0.79 1.92 4.75
N SER A 61 0.87 1.70 6.05
CA SER A 61 1.54 0.55 6.61
C SER A 61 0.82 -0.01 7.83
N ASN A 62 0.82 -1.32 8.01
CA ASN A 62 0.32 -1.92 9.25
C ASN A 62 1.21 -1.58 10.47
N GLY A 63 2.45 -1.12 10.27
CA GLY A 63 3.32 -0.59 11.33
C GLY A 63 3.69 0.88 11.12
N ASP A 64 4.99 1.19 11.16
CA ASP A 64 5.50 2.56 11.20
C ASP A 64 5.75 3.14 9.80
N MET A 65 5.71 4.48 9.71
CA MET A 65 6.05 5.22 8.50
C MET A 65 7.08 6.31 8.77
N TYR A 66 8.14 6.36 7.95
CA TYR A 66 9.19 7.37 8.01
C TYR A 66 9.28 8.15 6.71
N LEU A 67 9.15 9.48 6.80
CA LEU A 67 9.16 10.38 5.66
C LEU A 67 10.34 11.35 5.73
N SER A 68 11.22 11.29 4.72
CA SER A 68 12.26 12.29 4.50
C SER A 68 11.85 13.40 3.53
N GLY A 69 10.58 13.51 3.13
CA GLY A 69 10.02 14.62 2.35
C GLY A 69 9.16 14.17 1.18
N GLY A 70 8.63 15.14 0.42
CA GLY A 70 7.83 14.86 -0.77
C GLY A 70 6.40 15.37 -0.69
N ASN A 71 5.58 14.88 -1.61
CA ASN A 71 4.16 15.20 -1.77
C ASN A 71 3.38 13.89 -1.74
N PHE A 72 2.45 13.83 -0.81
CA PHE A 72 1.66 12.64 -0.48
C PHE A 72 0.18 12.98 -0.58
N GLY A 73 -0.63 11.98 -0.92
CA GLY A 73 -2.09 12.05 -0.76
C GLY A 73 -2.48 11.88 0.70
N SER A 74 -3.23 10.83 1.02
CA SER A 74 -3.54 10.46 2.41
C SER A 74 -2.53 9.44 2.95
N LEU A 75 -2.26 9.48 4.24
CA LEU A 75 -1.37 8.52 4.92
C LEU A 75 -2.11 7.78 6.03
N ARG A 76 -1.93 6.47 6.10
CA ARG A 76 -2.57 5.64 7.14
C ARG A 76 -1.60 4.62 7.70
N GLY A 77 -1.61 4.41 9.02
CA GLY A 77 -0.88 3.26 9.54
C GLY A 77 -1.24 2.78 10.93
N GLY A 78 -0.84 1.56 11.24
CA GLY A 78 -1.10 0.94 12.54
C GLY A 78 -0.17 1.41 13.64
N GLY A 79 1.06 1.78 13.29
CA GLY A 79 2.07 2.32 14.21
C GLY A 79 2.09 3.85 14.22
N SER A 80 3.31 4.40 14.21
CA SER A 80 3.59 5.84 14.27
C SER A 80 4.03 6.41 12.92
N LEU A 81 3.74 7.69 12.72
CA LEU A 81 4.27 8.50 11.62
C LEU A 81 5.42 9.37 12.11
N TYR A 82 6.55 9.32 11.40
CA TYR A 82 7.72 10.13 11.68
C TYR A 82 8.17 10.94 10.45
N SER A 83 8.29 12.25 10.61
CA SER A 83 8.95 13.12 9.62
C SER A 83 9.85 14.13 10.30
N TYR A 84 11.14 14.19 9.91
CA TYR A 84 12.15 14.88 10.71
C TYR A 84 12.74 16.16 10.11
N SER A 85 12.81 16.36 8.79
CA SER A 85 13.73 17.39 8.26
C SER A 85 13.31 18.20 7.02
N SER A 86 12.43 17.69 6.16
CA SER A 86 12.25 18.25 4.81
C SER A 86 10.85 18.77 4.50
N GLY A 87 9.95 18.72 5.49
CA GLY A 87 8.61 19.25 5.37
C GLY A 87 7.77 18.59 4.27
N PRO A 88 7.32 17.33 4.46
CA PRO A 88 6.39 16.71 3.52
C PRO A 88 5.13 17.56 3.34
N ARG A 89 4.57 17.53 2.12
CA ARG A 89 3.26 18.09 1.80
C ARG A 89 2.26 16.94 1.73
N ILE A 90 1.26 16.95 2.60
CA ILE A 90 0.24 15.90 2.66
C ILE A 90 -1.10 16.54 2.29
N GLN A 91 -1.73 16.04 1.23
CA GLN A 91 -2.95 16.66 0.71
C GLN A 91 -4.25 16.09 1.28
N GLY A 92 -4.17 14.94 1.95
CA GLY A 92 -5.30 14.27 2.57
C GLY A 92 -5.14 14.06 4.07
N ASP A 93 -5.96 13.17 4.61
CA ASP A 93 -5.95 12.84 6.03
C ASP A 93 -4.74 12.00 6.42
N VAL A 94 -4.34 12.15 7.69
CA VAL A 94 -3.32 11.34 8.36
C VAL A 94 -3.98 10.58 9.49
N VAL A 95 -3.98 9.25 9.41
CA VAL A 95 -4.64 8.36 10.39
C VAL A 95 -3.65 7.32 10.90
N PHE A 96 -3.22 7.43 12.16
CA PHE A 96 -2.24 6.52 12.76
C PHE A 96 -2.73 5.93 14.08
N GLY A 97 -2.45 4.63 14.29
CA GLY A 97 -2.81 3.91 15.51
C GLY A 97 -2.06 4.42 16.74
N ASP A 98 -0.80 4.85 16.56
CA ASP A 98 0.04 5.39 17.62
C ASP A 98 0.28 6.90 17.43
N ASN A 99 1.54 7.33 17.31
CA ASN A 99 1.91 8.74 17.38
C ASN A 99 2.02 9.36 15.98
N VAL A 100 1.80 10.67 15.89
CA VAL A 100 2.12 11.46 14.69
C VAL A 100 3.14 12.52 15.05
N MET A 101 4.35 12.39 14.50
CA MET A 101 5.46 13.32 14.68
C MET A 101 5.83 13.97 13.34
N MET A 102 5.46 15.24 13.19
CA MET A 102 5.73 16.02 11.98
C MET A 102 6.72 17.15 12.25
N GLY A 103 7.83 17.11 11.52
CA GLY A 103 8.90 18.09 11.57
C GLY A 103 8.52 19.45 11.00
N THR A 104 9.50 20.34 10.99
CA THR A 104 9.36 21.71 10.47
C THR A 104 9.12 21.72 8.97
N PHE A 105 8.49 22.79 8.48
CA PHE A 105 8.24 23.08 7.05
C PHE A 105 7.24 22.15 6.36
N SER A 106 6.65 21.19 7.08
CA SER A 106 5.59 20.36 6.50
C SER A 106 4.33 21.20 6.29
N ARG A 107 3.50 20.79 5.33
CA ARG A 107 2.19 21.39 5.08
C ARG A 107 1.16 20.30 4.90
N MET A 108 0.00 20.48 5.50
CA MET A 108 -1.05 19.48 5.46
C MET A 108 -2.40 20.14 5.13
N THR A 109 -3.13 19.53 4.20
CA THR A 109 -4.55 19.83 3.99
C THR A 109 -5.31 18.56 4.30
N GLY A 110 -6.15 18.56 5.33
CA GLY A 110 -6.75 17.33 5.86
C GLY A 110 -6.67 17.27 7.38
N ASN A 111 -7.23 16.20 7.95
CA ASN A 111 -7.26 16.01 9.39
C ASN A 111 -6.13 15.09 9.87
N VAL A 112 -5.76 15.26 11.13
CA VAL A 112 -4.82 14.35 11.82
C VAL A 112 -5.57 13.58 12.89
N HIS A 113 -5.52 12.26 12.79
CA HIS A 113 -6.05 11.32 13.76
C HIS A 113 -4.91 10.43 14.26
N ALA A 114 -4.66 10.46 15.57
CA ALA A 114 -3.63 9.66 16.21
C ALA A 114 -4.21 8.95 17.44
N GLY A 115 -4.02 7.65 17.59
CA GLY A 115 -4.39 6.95 18.82
C GLY A 115 -3.52 7.37 20.02
N GLY A 116 -2.26 7.74 19.76
CA GLY A 116 -1.29 8.25 20.74
C GLY A 116 -1.14 9.78 20.70
N ASP A 117 0.11 10.24 20.79
CA ASP A 117 0.47 11.66 20.85
C ASP A 117 0.59 12.29 19.46
N VAL A 118 0.36 13.60 19.38
CA VAL A 118 0.61 14.42 18.19
C VAL A 118 1.64 15.50 18.52
N PHE A 119 2.78 15.47 17.83
CA PHE A 119 3.80 16.51 17.87
C PHE A 119 3.99 17.09 16.47
N MET A 120 3.55 18.34 16.24
CA MET A 120 3.61 18.95 14.92
C MET A 120 4.25 20.33 14.93
N ARG A 121 5.14 20.54 13.96
CA ARG A 121 5.70 21.85 13.58
C ARG A 121 5.32 22.18 12.14
N THR A 122 4.03 22.09 11.84
CA THR A 122 3.46 21.95 10.50
C THR A 122 2.20 22.79 10.36
N GLU A 123 2.11 23.58 9.30
CA GLU A 123 0.89 24.32 8.94
C GLU A 123 -0.18 23.31 8.50
N LEU A 124 -1.31 23.30 9.22
CA LEU A 124 -2.41 22.35 9.01
C LEU A 124 -3.70 23.09 8.66
N THR A 125 -4.17 22.90 7.43
CA THR A 125 -5.54 23.25 7.04
C THR A 125 -6.46 22.07 7.36
N GLY A 126 -6.93 22.00 8.60
CA GLY A 126 -7.81 20.94 9.09
C GLY A 126 -7.80 20.85 10.61
N SER A 127 -8.25 19.72 11.15
CA SER A 127 -8.37 19.48 12.60
C SER A 127 -7.40 18.41 13.10
N VAL A 128 -7.10 18.45 14.40
CA VAL A 128 -6.28 17.43 15.09
C VAL A 128 -7.13 16.72 16.13
N THR A 129 -7.14 15.40 16.11
CA THR A 129 -7.70 14.54 17.17
C THR A 129 -6.66 13.51 17.60
N ALA A 130 -6.24 13.58 18.86
CA ALA A 130 -5.26 12.67 19.44
C ALA A 130 -5.82 12.00 20.70
N GLY A 131 -5.61 10.69 20.85
CA GLY A 131 -5.92 9.99 22.11
C GLY A 131 -5.01 10.44 23.26
N GLY A 132 -3.78 10.85 22.95
CA GLY A 132 -2.77 11.35 23.88
C GLY A 132 -2.64 12.87 23.93
N THR A 133 -1.41 13.31 24.12
CA THR A 133 -0.99 14.71 24.21
C THR A 133 -0.89 15.34 22.83
N VAL A 134 -1.28 16.62 22.72
CA VAL A 134 -1.08 17.41 21.50
C VAL A 134 -0.10 18.55 21.78
N VAL A 135 0.97 18.63 20.97
CA VAL A 135 1.93 19.74 20.96
C VAL A 135 1.99 20.33 19.56
N LEU A 136 1.52 21.57 19.44
CA LEU A 136 1.47 22.29 18.16
C LEU A 136 2.37 23.52 18.25
N SER A 137 3.38 23.53 17.38
CA SER A 137 4.26 24.69 17.19
C SER A 137 3.99 25.46 15.91
N ASP A 138 2.95 25.09 15.16
CA ASP A 138 2.51 25.83 13.98
C ASP A 138 0.98 26.04 13.96
N ASP A 139 0.48 26.77 12.96
CA ASP A 139 -0.94 27.12 12.84
C ASP A 139 -1.81 25.91 12.42
N VAL A 140 -2.95 25.74 13.10
CA VAL A 140 -4.02 24.78 12.78
C VAL A 140 -5.29 25.56 12.52
N THR A 141 -5.90 25.43 11.34
CA THR A 141 -7.10 26.21 11.00
C THR A 141 -8.37 25.69 11.67
N GLY A 142 -8.43 24.39 11.98
CA GLY A 142 -9.60 23.71 12.55
C GLY A 142 -9.54 23.56 14.07
N ASP A 143 -10.23 22.53 14.56
CA ASP A 143 -10.31 22.21 15.98
C ASP A 143 -9.13 21.33 16.41
N VAL A 144 -8.79 21.42 17.70
CA VAL A 144 -7.81 20.54 18.33
C VAL A 144 -8.46 19.82 19.51
N THR A 145 -8.44 18.49 19.47
CA THR A 145 -8.93 17.63 20.56
C THR A 145 -7.82 16.69 21.00
N ALA A 146 -7.39 16.80 22.25
CA ALA A 146 -6.40 15.95 22.91
C ALA A 146 -7.06 15.17 24.05
N GLY A 147 -6.88 13.85 24.10
CA GLY A 147 -7.27 13.06 25.28
C GLY A 147 -6.37 13.34 26.48
N GLY A 148 -5.11 13.70 26.23
CA GLY A 148 -4.12 14.15 27.20
C GLY A 148 -4.03 15.68 27.30
N ALA A 149 -2.82 16.17 27.61
CA ALA A 149 -2.56 17.61 27.69
C ALA A 149 -2.47 18.26 26.31
N ALA A 150 -2.60 19.59 26.25
CA ALA A 150 -2.37 20.36 25.04
C ALA A 150 -1.37 21.49 25.29
N THR A 151 -0.36 21.61 24.42
CA THR A 151 0.57 22.76 24.38
C THR A 151 0.52 23.40 23.01
N ILE A 152 0.03 24.64 22.95
CA ILE A 152 -0.16 25.39 21.71
C ILE A 152 0.69 26.64 21.76
N THR A 153 1.65 26.75 20.84
CA THR A 153 2.50 27.95 20.73
C THR A 153 2.12 28.88 19.60
N ARG A 154 1.13 28.50 18.79
CA ARG A 154 0.67 29.17 17.57
C ARG A 154 -0.85 29.17 17.44
N LEU A 155 -1.40 29.52 16.28
CA LEU A 155 -2.85 29.66 16.12
C LEU A 155 -3.58 28.31 16.14
N VAL A 156 -4.69 28.24 16.86
CA VAL A 156 -5.78 27.29 16.62
C VAL A 156 -6.98 28.10 16.17
N GLY A 157 -7.37 27.95 14.90
CA GLY A 157 -8.48 28.71 14.31
C GLY A 157 -9.85 28.31 14.88
N GLY A 158 -10.01 27.05 15.24
CA GLY A 158 -11.20 26.51 15.90
C GLY A 158 -11.12 26.53 17.43
N SER A 159 -11.72 25.52 18.04
CA SER A 159 -11.73 25.30 19.49
C SER A 159 -10.60 24.38 19.93
N LEU A 160 -10.17 24.52 21.18
CA LEU A 160 -9.22 23.62 21.83
C LEU A 160 -9.91 22.83 22.95
N ARG A 161 -9.81 21.50 22.89
CA ARG A 161 -10.32 20.57 23.92
C ARG A 161 -9.16 19.69 24.39
N ALA A 162 -8.84 19.71 25.67
CA ALA A 162 -7.78 18.88 26.26
C ALA A 162 -8.31 18.11 27.48
N GLY A 163 -8.22 16.78 27.49
CA GLY A 163 -8.56 15.98 28.67
C GLY A 163 -7.60 16.20 29.85
N GLY A 164 -6.38 16.66 29.55
CA GLY A 164 -5.35 17.09 30.50
C GLY A 164 -5.35 18.60 30.76
N GLY A 165 -4.19 19.12 31.12
CA GLY A 165 -3.96 20.57 31.24
C GLY A 165 -3.75 21.21 29.87
N ALA A 166 -3.86 22.55 29.83
CA ALA A 166 -3.63 23.33 28.63
C ALA A 166 -2.58 24.41 28.87
N THR A 167 -1.60 24.53 27.99
CA THR A 167 -0.61 25.61 27.95
C THR A 167 -0.72 26.34 26.63
N LEU A 168 -0.97 27.65 26.68
CA LEU A 168 -1.21 28.49 25.52
C LEU A 168 -0.23 29.67 25.51
N SER A 169 0.45 29.89 24.39
CA SER A 169 1.20 31.14 24.15
C SER A 169 0.69 31.93 22.93
N SER A 170 -0.52 31.60 22.47
CA SER A 170 -1.10 32.16 21.25
C SER A 170 -2.64 32.08 21.28
N THR A 171 -3.27 32.27 20.13
CA THR A 171 -4.71 32.42 19.95
C THR A 171 -5.42 31.08 19.74
N VAL A 172 -6.50 30.87 20.47
CA VAL A 172 -7.57 29.90 20.15
C VAL A 172 -8.78 30.71 19.69
N GLY A 173 -9.25 30.51 18.46
CA GLY A 173 -10.35 31.27 17.88
C GLY A 173 -11.71 30.99 18.52
N GLY A 174 -11.93 29.74 18.93
CA GLY A 174 -13.15 29.25 19.56
C GLY A 174 -13.05 29.07 21.06
N ASP A 175 -13.77 28.06 21.57
CA ASP A 175 -13.79 27.72 22.99
C ASP A 175 -12.50 26.99 23.41
N LEU A 176 -12.17 27.12 24.69
CA LEU A 176 -11.14 26.36 25.37
C LEU A 176 -11.77 25.50 26.46
N ILE A 177 -11.66 24.17 26.34
CA ILE A 177 -12.10 23.21 27.34
C ILE A 177 -10.87 22.42 27.82
N TYR A 178 -10.67 22.33 29.14
CA TYR A 178 -9.61 21.52 29.72
C TYR A 178 -10.11 20.61 30.86
N GLY A 179 -9.34 19.59 31.20
CA GLY A 179 -9.74 18.56 32.16
C GLY A 179 -9.97 19.09 33.58
N PRO A 180 -10.99 18.59 34.31
CA PRO A 180 -11.24 18.98 35.69
C PRO A 180 -10.03 18.74 36.61
N GLY A 181 -9.66 19.73 37.42
CA GLY A 181 -8.52 19.65 38.35
C GLY A 181 -7.15 19.69 37.67
N LYS A 182 -7.08 19.99 36.38
CA LYS A 182 -5.82 20.21 35.64
C LYS A 182 -5.46 21.69 35.61
N SER A 183 -4.20 21.99 35.30
CA SER A 183 -3.73 23.37 35.21
C SER A 183 -4.00 23.96 33.82
N LEU A 184 -4.37 25.24 33.83
CA LEU A 184 -4.41 26.10 32.65
C LEU A 184 -3.30 27.15 32.79
N HIS A 185 -2.40 27.22 31.82
CA HIS A 185 -1.33 28.20 31.75
C HIS A 185 -1.49 29.07 30.51
N LEU A 186 -1.97 30.30 30.70
CA LEU A 186 -2.03 31.33 29.66
C LEU A 186 -0.75 32.20 29.74
N LEU A 187 0.13 32.05 28.77
CA LEU A 187 1.34 32.86 28.66
C LEU A 187 1.01 34.25 28.05
N PRO A 188 1.89 35.26 28.21
CA PRO A 188 1.67 36.59 27.66
C PRO A 188 1.35 36.53 26.15
N GLY A 189 0.25 37.18 25.75
CA GLY A 189 -0.22 37.19 24.36
C GLY A 189 -1.19 36.07 24.00
N ALA A 190 -1.45 35.10 24.88
CA ALA A 190 -2.50 34.11 24.66
C ALA A 190 -3.89 34.77 24.67
N PHE A 191 -4.75 34.33 23.75
CA PHE A 191 -6.13 34.82 23.62
C PHE A 191 -7.06 33.64 23.32
N VAL A 192 -8.25 33.64 23.95
CA VAL A 192 -9.31 32.68 23.67
C VAL A 192 -10.53 33.49 23.22
N GLY A 193 -10.98 33.26 21.98
CA GLY A 193 -12.10 34.01 21.40
C GLY A 193 -13.46 33.63 21.97
N GLY A 194 -13.60 32.37 22.41
CA GLY A 194 -14.79 31.83 23.05
C GLY A 194 -14.72 31.80 24.57
N THR A 195 -15.37 30.78 25.13
CA THR A 195 -15.41 30.53 26.58
C THR A 195 -14.22 29.69 27.03
N ILE A 196 -13.88 29.80 28.31
CA ILE A 196 -12.92 28.92 28.97
C ILE A 196 -13.72 28.10 29.99
N ASP A 197 -13.75 26.78 29.82
CA ASP A 197 -14.49 25.86 30.69
C ASP A 197 -13.64 24.66 31.16
N MET A 198 -14.05 24.07 32.27
CA MET A 198 -13.50 22.84 32.83
C MET A 198 -14.51 21.70 32.69
N ALA A 199 -14.29 20.81 31.73
CA ALA A 199 -15.15 19.67 31.50
C ALA A 199 -14.33 18.44 31.09
N PRO A 200 -14.81 17.22 31.37
CA PRO A 200 -14.22 16.02 30.80
C PRO A 200 -14.20 16.09 29.27
N VAL A 201 -13.06 15.72 28.67
CA VAL A 201 -12.90 15.62 27.22
C VAL A 201 -12.61 14.17 26.89
N ASN A 202 -13.42 13.61 25.99
CA ASN A 202 -13.20 12.27 25.43
C ASN A 202 -12.75 12.45 23.97
N ALA A 203 -11.45 12.29 23.71
CA ALA A 203 -10.96 12.23 22.35
C ALA A 203 -11.32 10.87 21.74
N SER A 204 -11.86 10.88 20.52
CA SER A 204 -12.16 9.68 19.75
C SER A 204 -11.49 9.82 18.38
N PRO A 205 -10.16 9.66 18.30
CA PRO A 205 -9.47 9.68 17.02
C PRO A 205 -10.06 8.60 16.11
N GLN A 206 -10.08 8.85 14.79
CA GLN A 206 -10.43 7.83 13.82
C GLN A 206 -9.44 6.66 13.99
N PRO A 207 -9.91 5.44 14.27
CA PRO A 207 -9.01 4.30 14.45
C PRO A 207 -8.43 3.88 13.10
N TYR A 208 -7.20 3.39 13.12
CA TYR A 208 -6.67 2.58 12.03
C TYR A 208 -7.14 1.13 12.18
N HIS A 209 -7.43 0.49 11.06
CA HIS A 209 -7.73 -0.94 11.00
C HIS A 209 -6.63 -1.64 10.21
N PRO A 210 -5.91 -2.61 10.81
CA PRO A 210 -4.93 -3.39 10.09
C PRO A 210 -5.51 -3.99 8.80
N VAL A 211 -4.79 -3.80 7.71
CA VAL A 211 -5.18 -4.27 6.38
C VAL A 211 -4.61 -5.66 6.20
N ALA A 212 -5.49 -6.65 6.02
CA ALA A 212 -5.05 -7.98 5.65
C ALA A 212 -4.53 -8.00 4.21
N LEU A 213 -3.35 -8.57 4.01
CA LEU A 213 -2.84 -8.82 2.66
C LEU A 213 -3.60 -9.97 1.99
N PRO A 214 -3.69 -9.96 0.65
CA PRO A 214 -4.14 -11.14 -0.10
C PRO A 214 -3.32 -12.38 0.26
N THR A 215 -3.90 -13.57 0.14
CA THR A 215 -3.10 -14.80 0.23
C THR A 215 -2.25 -14.92 -1.04
N PRO A 216 -0.94 -15.17 -0.94
CA PRO A 216 -0.08 -15.41 -2.09
C PRO A 216 -0.51 -16.64 -2.88
N HIS A 217 -0.25 -16.62 -4.18
CA HIS A 217 -0.53 -17.77 -5.04
C HIS A 217 0.51 -18.87 -4.78
N SER A 218 0.06 -20.11 -4.71
CA SER A 218 0.96 -21.27 -4.76
C SER A 218 1.25 -21.62 -6.22
N PHE A 219 2.51 -21.55 -6.63
CA PHE A 219 2.95 -21.96 -7.96
C PHE A 219 4.29 -22.70 -7.91
N SER A 220 4.55 -23.46 -8.97
CA SER A 220 5.88 -24.02 -9.24
C SER A 220 6.50 -23.28 -10.42
N SER A 221 7.69 -22.76 -10.22
CA SER A 221 8.61 -22.36 -11.28
C SER A 221 9.58 -23.49 -11.62
N GLY A 222 10.37 -23.30 -12.67
CA GLY A 222 11.35 -24.27 -13.13
C GLY A 222 11.32 -24.40 -14.64
N GLY A 223 12.49 -24.60 -15.24
CA GLY A 223 12.67 -24.64 -16.68
C GLY A 223 14.15 -24.55 -17.01
N ALA A 224 14.48 -24.28 -18.28
CA ALA A 224 15.83 -23.89 -18.62
C ALA A 224 16.11 -22.46 -18.10
N ASP A 225 17.33 -22.25 -17.61
CA ASP A 225 17.82 -20.89 -17.38
C ASP A 225 17.92 -20.16 -18.72
N LEU A 226 17.53 -18.88 -18.72
CA LEU A 226 17.67 -18.01 -19.87
C LEU A 226 18.73 -16.96 -19.55
N PHE A 227 19.82 -17.00 -20.30
CA PHE A 227 20.90 -16.04 -20.20
C PHE A 227 20.95 -15.22 -21.49
N LEU A 228 20.72 -13.92 -21.38
CA LEU A 228 20.77 -12.98 -22.49
C LEU A 228 22.02 -12.10 -22.34
N ASN A 229 22.95 -12.23 -23.29
CA ASN A 229 24.10 -11.35 -23.42
C ASN A 229 23.65 -9.93 -23.77
N SER A 230 24.60 -8.99 -23.84
CA SER A 230 24.28 -7.62 -24.22
C SER A 230 23.59 -7.56 -25.59
N SER A 231 22.48 -6.83 -25.68
CA SER A 231 21.73 -6.64 -26.94
C SER A 231 21.19 -7.92 -27.59
N GLU A 232 20.98 -8.96 -26.79
CA GLU A 232 20.21 -10.14 -27.20
C GLU A 232 18.75 -9.97 -26.82
N ASP A 233 17.88 -9.97 -27.82
CA ASP A 233 16.44 -9.83 -27.59
C ASP A 233 15.78 -11.19 -27.40
N ALA A 234 14.68 -11.22 -26.67
CA ALA A 234 13.92 -12.44 -26.42
C ALA A 234 12.41 -12.19 -26.46
N MET A 235 11.71 -12.99 -27.27
CA MET A 235 10.26 -13.12 -27.19
C MET A 235 9.93 -14.34 -26.31
N LEU A 236 9.34 -14.08 -25.15
CA LEU A 236 8.96 -15.12 -24.21
C LEU A 236 7.49 -15.46 -24.40
N ALA A 237 7.21 -16.75 -24.57
CA ALA A 237 5.84 -17.24 -24.52
C ALA A 237 5.44 -17.48 -23.04
N PRO A 238 4.15 -17.39 -22.69
CA PRO A 238 3.69 -17.78 -21.35
C PRO A 238 4.16 -19.19 -20.98
N GLY A 239 4.64 -19.39 -19.76
CA GLY A 239 5.22 -20.66 -19.32
C GLY A 239 6.15 -20.58 -18.13
N SER A 240 6.82 -21.70 -17.82
CA SER A 240 7.76 -21.82 -16.69
C SER A 240 9.21 -21.77 -17.17
N TYR A 241 10.01 -21.02 -16.44
CA TYR A 241 11.42 -20.73 -16.69
C TYR A 241 12.23 -20.96 -15.42
N GLY A 242 13.54 -21.20 -15.60
CA GLY A 242 14.51 -21.16 -14.50
C GLY A 242 14.83 -19.72 -14.11
N THR A 243 16.12 -19.39 -14.06
CA THR A 243 16.60 -18.03 -13.84
C THR A 243 16.64 -17.26 -15.17
N LEU A 244 16.05 -16.06 -15.21
CA LEU A 244 16.26 -15.08 -16.27
C LEU A 244 17.40 -14.13 -15.87
N THR A 245 18.50 -14.13 -16.63
CA THR A 245 19.64 -13.23 -16.45
C THR A 245 19.82 -12.35 -17.69
N MET A 246 19.83 -11.03 -17.48
CA MET A 246 19.97 -10.03 -18.54
C MET A 246 21.20 -9.17 -18.29
N VAL A 247 22.09 -9.08 -19.28
CA VAL A 247 23.34 -8.32 -19.16
C VAL A 247 23.17 -6.85 -19.56
N GLY A 248 22.14 -6.47 -20.31
CA GLY A 248 21.81 -5.08 -20.66
C GLY A 248 21.58 -4.86 -22.15
N GLY A 249 20.83 -3.81 -22.50
CA GLY A 249 20.48 -3.50 -23.89
C GLY A 249 19.52 -4.50 -24.54
N ASN A 250 18.86 -5.35 -23.75
CA ASN A 250 17.95 -6.40 -24.21
C ASN A 250 16.53 -5.85 -24.41
N ASP A 251 15.84 -6.33 -25.43
CA ASP A 251 14.39 -6.19 -25.56
C ASP A 251 13.71 -7.53 -25.19
N ILE A 252 12.84 -7.50 -24.18
CA ILE A 252 12.07 -8.66 -23.71
C ILE A 252 10.60 -8.43 -24.06
N ASP A 253 10.12 -9.18 -25.05
CA ASP A 253 8.71 -9.15 -25.47
C ASP A 253 7.92 -10.24 -24.73
N LEU A 254 6.88 -9.83 -24.01
CA LEU A 254 5.93 -10.71 -23.35
C LEU A 254 4.55 -10.50 -23.94
N THR A 255 3.89 -11.60 -24.30
CA THR A 255 2.48 -11.61 -24.73
C THR A 255 1.56 -12.00 -23.57
N ALA A 256 0.26 -11.70 -23.68
CA ALA A 256 -0.76 -12.08 -22.70
C ALA A 256 -0.63 -13.53 -22.18
N GLY A 257 -0.67 -13.70 -20.86
CA GLY A 257 -0.57 -14.99 -20.17
C GLY A 257 0.26 -14.96 -18.90
N ASP A 258 0.46 -16.14 -18.32
CA ASP A 258 1.17 -16.31 -17.05
C ASP A 258 2.61 -16.79 -17.27
N TYR A 259 3.55 -16.15 -16.57
CA TYR A 259 4.98 -16.45 -16.61
C TYR A 259 5.46 -16.83 -15.22
N PHE A 260 6.22 -17.91 -15.10
CA PHE A 260 6.73 -18.42 -13.83
C PHE A 260 8.25 -18.51 -13.86
N PHE A 261 8.94 -17.79 -12.99
CA PHE A 261 10.40 -17.76 -12.92
C PHE A 261 10.90 -18.24 -11.55
N ASP A 262 12.06 -18.89 -11.54
CA ASP A 262 12.77 -19.13 -10.28
C ASP A 262 13.35 -17.81 -9.75
N LYS A 263 13.90 -16.98 -10.64
CA LYS A 263 14.53 -15.70 -10.31
C LYS A 263 14.65 -14.81 -11.55
N ILE A 264 14.59 -13.49 -11.38
CA ILE A 264 14.91 -12.52 -12.45
C ILE A 264 16.03 -11.60 -11.97
N THR A 265 17.11 -11.51 -12.73
CA THR A 265 18.22 -10.62 -12.39
C THR A 265 18.74 -9.87 -13.61
N MET A 266 19.06 -8.60 -13.39
CA MET A 266 19.72 -7.76 -14.37
C MET A 266 21.06 -7.25 -13.83
N SER A 267 22.12 -7.39 -14.62
CA SER A 267 23.47 -6.96 -14.22
C SER A 267 23.97 -5.70 -14.92
N GLY A 268 23.37 -5.30 -16.05
CA GLY A 268 23.67 -4.04 -16.73
C GLY A 268 22.53 -3.04 -16.66
N ASN A 269 22.58 -2.06 -17.55
CA ASN A 269 21.58 -1.01 -17.68
C ASN A 269 20.72 -1.26 -18.93
N THR A 270 19.58 -0.57 -19.01
CA THR A 270 18.74 -0.43 -20.22
C THR A 270 18.24 -1.75 -20.78
N VAL A 271 17.33 -2.43 -20.06
CA VAL A 271 16.50 -3.49 -20.64
C VAL A 271 15.11 -2.95 -20.85
N ASN A 272 14.53 -3.23 -22.01
CA ASN A 272 13.17 -2.84 -22.34
C ASN A 272 12.26 -4.05 -22.15
N PHE A 273 11.27 -3.94 -21.28
CA PHE A 273 10.17 -4.90 -21.19
C PHE A 273 8.99 -4.38 -22.00
N ASN A 274 8.59 -5.13 -23.01
CA ASN A 274 7.45 -4.83 -23.86
C ASN A 274 6.30 -5.79 -23.54
N PHE A 275 5.25 -5.27 -22.92
CA PHE A 275 4.05 -6.01 -22.54
C PHE A 275 2.98 -5.87 -23.62
N ASP A 276 2.75 -6.91 -24.41
CA ASP A 276 1.62 -6.99 -25.34
C ASP A 276 0.39 -7.58 -24.63
N THR A 277 -0.45 -6.68 -24.11
CA THR A 277 -1.69 -7.00 -23.39
C THR A 277 -2.90 -7.07 -24.32
N SER A 278 -2.71 -6.99 -25.64
CA SER A 278 -3.81 -7.05 -26.62
C SER A 278 -4.58 -8.38 -26.56
N GLY A 279 -3.92 -9.45 -26.11
CA GLY A 279 -4.51 -10.78 -25.90
C GLY A 279 -5.11 -11.00 -24.50
N GLY A 280 -5.01 -10.04 -23.58
CA GLY A 280 -5.39 -10.17 -22.18
C GLY A 280 -4.28 -9.77 -21.20
N PRO A 281 -4.47 -9.99 -19.89
CA PRO A 281 -3.50 -9.62 -18.87
C PRO A 281 -2.22 -10.43 -18.96
N ILE A 282 -1.14 -9.87 -18.42
CA ILE A 282 0.16 -10.52 -18.21
C ILE A 282 0.41 -10.62 -16.71
N SER A 283 0.64 -11.85 -16.24
CA SER A 283 0.97 -12.13 -14.85
C SER A 283 2.37 -12.74 -14.76
N ILE A 284 3.23 -12.18 -13.91
CA ILE A 284 4.60 -12.62 -13.72
C ILE A 284 4.78 -13.08 -12.27
N PHE A 285 5.01 -14.37 -12.10
CA PHE A 285 5.20 -15.02 -10.82
C PHE A 285 6.67 -15.40 -10.65
N VAL A 286 7.30 -14.95 -9.56
CA VAL A 286 8.71 -15.21 -9.29
C VAL A 286 8.87 -15.81 -7.90
N LYS A 287 9.43 -17.02 -7.84
CA LYS A 287 9.60 -17.74 -6.57
C LYS A 287 10.72 -17.15 -5.71
N GLY A 288 11.80 -16.74 -6.34
CA GLY A 288 12.91 -16.03 -5.71
C GLY A 288 12.78 -14.52 -5.88
N SER A 289 13.91 -13.83 -5.88
CA SER A 289 13.97 -12.38 -5.97
C SER A 289 13.91 -11.84 -7.40
N VAL A 290 13.49 -10.59 -7.51
CA VAL A 290 13.58 -9.79 -8.74
C VAL A 290 14.55 -8.64 -8.48
N ARG A 291 15.57 -8.51 -9.34
CA ARG A 291 16.49 -7.35 -9.33
C ARG A 291 16.56 -6.72 -10.70
N LEU A 292 16.07 -5.49 -10.80
CA LEU A 292 16.08 -4.68 -12.01
C LEU A 292 16.94 -3.42 -11.80
N ASN A 293 17.65 -3.01 -12.84
CA ASN A 293 18.58 -1.87 -12.85
C ASN A 293 18.42 -0.99 -14.12
N TYR A 294 17.61 0.05 -14.02
CA TYR A 294 17.14 0.90 -15.12
C TYR A 294 16.37 0.13 -16.21
N PRO A 295 15.33 -0.67 -15.85
CA PRO A 295 14.40 -1.18 -16.86
C PRO A 295 13.55 -0.03 -17.41
N ASN A 296 13.28 -0.07 -18.71
CA ASN A 296 12.20 0.70 -19.32
C ASN A 296 11.04 -0.27 -19.59
N MET A 297 9.82 0.17 -19.34
CA MET A 297 8.63 -0.66 -19.56
C MET A 297 7.68 0.04 -20.53
N ALA A 298 7.10 -0.76 -21.43
CA ALA A 298 6.08 -0.32 -22.38
C ALA A 298 4.91 -1.31 -22.39
N ILE A 299 3.70 -0.81 -22.58
CA ILE A 299 2.49 -1.63 -22.79
C ILE A 299 1.98 -1.33 -24.20
N ASN A 300 1.77 -2.38 -25.01
CA ASN A 300 1.26 -2.28 -26.38
C ASN A 300 2.05 -1.28 -27.25
N GLY A 301 3.37 -1.21 -27.07
CA GLY A 301 4.26 -0.28 -27.77
C GLY A 301 4.22 1.17 -27.26
N VAL A 302 3.48 1.46 -26.19
CA VAL A 302 3.42 2.77 -25.54
C VAL A 302 4.32 2.78 -24.31
N GLY A 303 5.28 3.69 -24.26
CA GLY A 303 6.24 3.82 -23.16
C GLY A 303 5.63 4.39 -21.88
N TYR A 304 6.39 4.28 -20.77
CA TYR A 304 5.97 4.68 -19.41
C TYR A 304 5.24 6.03 -19.31
N ASN A 305 5.74 7.09 -19.96
CA ASN A 305 5.19 8.44 -19.79
C ASN A 305 3.84 8.65 -20.49
N ASP A 306 3.50 7.78 -21.46
CA ASP A 306 2.34 7.96 -22.33
C ASP A 306 1.29 6.84 -22.17
N VAL A 307 1.55 5.86 -21.31
CA VAL A 307 0.63 4.73 -21.10
C VAL A 307 -0.64 5.18 -20.37
N ASP A 308 -1.80 4.67 -20.82
CA ASP A 308 -3.06 4.90 -20.13
C ASP A 308 -3.05 4.20 -18.75
N PRO A 309 -3.30 4.89 -17.62
CA PRO A 309 -3.44 4.26 -16.31
C PRO A 309 -4.47 3.13 -16.23
N ALA A 310 -5.42 3.04 -17.18
CA ALA A 310 -6.33 1.91 -17.34
C ALA A 310 -5.63 0.62 -17.80
N ASP A 311 -4.63 0.74 -18.68
CA ASP A 311 -3.89 -0.40 -19.25
C ASP A 311 -2.84 -0.94 -18.29
N VAL A 312 -2.31 -0.08 -17.41
CA VAL A 312 -1.33 -0.45 -16.38
C VAL A 312 -1.84 -1.58 -15.47
N GLY A 313 -3.15 -1.64 -15.22
CA GLY A 313 -3.76 -2.71 -14.44
C GLY A 313 -3.64 -4.11 -15.07
N GLN A 314 -3.28 -4.22 -16.35
CA GLN A 314 -3.13 -5.49 -17.06
C GLN A 314 -1.80 -6.20 -16.80
N VAL A 315 -0.84 -5.54 -16.12
CA VAL A 315 0.46 -6.13 -15.78
C VAL A 315 0.55 -6.36 -14.28
N TYR A 316 0.79 -7.61 -13.90
CA TYR A 316 0.87 -8.04 -12.50
C TYR A 316 2.18 -8.78 -12.23
N TRP A 317 2.82 -8.46 -11.11
CA TRP A 317 4.02 -9.12 -10.59
C TRP A 317 3.75 -9.64 -9.19
N GLU A 318 3.97 -10.93 -8.96
CA GLU A 318 4.04 -11.53 -7.63
C GLU A 318 5.42 -12.12 -7.40
N VAL A 319 6.09 -11.69 -6.34
CA VAL A 319 7.48 -12.05 -6.04
C VAL A 319 7.57 -12.55 -4.61
N HIS A 320 7.87 -13.84 -4.44
CA HIS A 320 7.85 -14.49 -3.11
C HIS A 320 9.07 -14.17 -2.23
N ASP A 321 10.04 -13.43 -2.76
CA ASP A 321 11.20 -12.89 -2.02
C ASP A 321 11.27 -11.36 -2.24
N ALA A 322 12.44 -10.75 -2.14
CA ALA A 322 12.61 -9.32 -2.37
C ALA A 322 12.41 -8.90 -3.85
N PHE A 323 11.75 -7.75 -4.04
CA PHE A 323 11.74 -7.01 -5.30
C PHE A 323 12.60 -5.75 -5.15
N THR A 324 13.66 -5.63 -5.94
CA THR A 324 14.54 -4.45 -5.93
C THR A 324 14.64 -3.87 -7.33
N ALA A 325 14.40 -2.56 -7.45
CA ALA A 325 14.59 -1.84 -8.69
C ALA A 325 15.36 -0.54 -8.49
N ASP A 326 16.39 -0.35 -9.31
CA ASP A 326 17.20 0.88 -9.37
C ASP A 326 16.79 1.72 -10.59
N GLY A 327 16.47 2.99 -10.42
CA GLY A 327 16.18 3.92 -11.52
C GLY A 327 15.14 3.42 -12.54
N ALA A 328 14.17 2.62 -12.08
CA ALA A 328 13.24 1.90 -12.94
C ALA A 328 12.04 2.74 -13.36
N GLU A 329 11.53 2.49 -14.55
CA GLU A 329 10.21 2.97 -14.99
C GLU A 329 9.21 1.81 -14.89
N MET A 330 8.67 1.60 -13.69
CA MET A 330 7.83 0.45 -13.37
C MET A 330 6.38 0.64 -13.80
N LEU A 331 5.84 -0.32 -14.54
CA LEU A 331 4.42 -0.40 -14.87
C LEU A 331 3.78 -1.63 -14.24
N GLY A 332 2.61 -1.45 -13.64
CA GLY A 332 1.76 -2.53 -13.17
C GLY A 332 1.63 -2.61 -11.65
N THR A 333 1.06 -3.71 -11.19
CA THR A 333 0.99 -4.02 -9.75
C THR A 333 2.14 -4.92 -9.36
N VAL A 334 2.92 -4.52 -8.35
CA VAL A 334 3.97 -5.35 -7.75
C VAL A 334 3.53 -5.78 -6.35
N TYR A 335 3.52 -7.09 -6.12
CA TYR A 335 3.18 -7.70 -4.84
C TYR A 335 4.32 -8.60 -4.34
N THR A 336 4.84 -8.33 -3.16
CA THR A 336 5.90 -9.12 -2.50
C THR A 336 5.39 -9.75 -1.21
N PRO A 337 4.58 -10.83 -1.26
CA PRO A 337 3.86 -11.40 -0.10
C PRO A 337 4.71 -11.70 1.13
N TYR A 338 5.99 -12.02 0.97
CA TYR A 338 6.88 -12.42 2.05
C TYR A 338 8.15 -11.58 2.14
N GLY A 339 8.33 -10.64 1.21
CA GLY A 339 9.60 -9.94 1.01
C GLY A 339 9.43 -8.43 1.05
N ASP A 340 10.58 -7.77 0.97
CA ASP A 340 10.66 -6.32 0.88
C ASP A 340 10.48 -5.85 -0.57
N LEU A 341 9.96 -4.64 -0.72
CA LEU A 341 9.92 -3.91 -1.98
C LEU A 341 10.80 -2.68 -1.87
N THR A 342 11.89 -2.66 -2.63
CA THR A 342 12.87 -1.56 -2.64
C THR A 342 12.89 -0.86 -4.00
N LEU A 343 12.56 0.44 -4.02
CA LEU A 343 12.70 1.32 -5.18
C LEU A 343 13.74 2.40 -4.91
N ASN A 344 14.93 2.20 -5.46
CA ASN A 344 16.05 3.10 -5.27
C ASN A 344 15.92 4.36 -6.14
N ARG A 345 16.84 5.30 -5.91
CA ARG A 345 16.80 6.65 -6.47
C ARG A 345 16.56 6.69 -7.97
N GLY A 346 15.66 7.60 -8.35
CA GLY A 346 15.31 7.83 -9.75
C GLY A 346 14.25 6.87 -10.28
N SER A 347 13.78 5.93 -9.46
CA SER A 347 12.66 5.07 -9.84
C SER A 347 11.36 5.87 -9.94
N ARG A 348 10.54 5.45 -10.89
CA ARG A 348 9.19 5.93 -11.16
C ARG A 348 8.29 4.71 -11.24
N ALA A 349 7.07 4.81 -10.74
CA ALA A 349 6.13 3.72 -10.81
C ALA A 349 4.73 4.22 -11.12
N THR A 350 4.09 3.59 -12.10
CA THR A 350 2.66 3.73 -12.35
C THR A 350 1.99 2.39 -12.04
N GLY A 351 1.01 2.40 -11.15
CA GLY A 351 0.30 1.18 -10.75
C GLY A 351 0.11 1.06 -9.25
N ARG A 352 0.48 -0.09 -8.67
CA ARG A 352 0.35 -0.37 -7.23
C ARG A 352 1.56 -1.12 -6.69
N LEU A 353 1.97 -0.79 -5.48
CA LEU A 353 3.16 -1.37 -4.84
C LEU A 353 2.77 -1.91 -3.46
N ILE A 354 2.83 -3.23 -3.28
CA ILE A 354 2.37 -3.91 -2.07
C ILE A 354 3.50 -4.79 -1.53
N ALA A 355 4.00 -4.46 -0.35
CA ALA A 355 5.01 -5.22 0.36
C ALA A 355 4.41 -6.02 1.52
N GLY A 356 4.74 -7.31 1.55
CA GLY A 356 4.40 -8.22 2.64
C GLY A 356 5.25 -8.04 3.89
N HIS A 357 6.33 -7.27 3.77
CA HIS A 357 7.17 -6.86 4.88
C HIS A 357 7.42 -5.34 4.78
N ASP A 358 8.61 -4.91 4.33
CA ASP A 358 8.98 -3.50 4.31
C ASP A 358 8.92 -2.90 2.90
N PHE A 359 8.52 -1.63 2.82
CA PHE A 359 8.66 -0.81 1.62
C PHE A 359 9.76 0.22 1.84
N LEU A 360 10.81 0.18 1.02
CA LEU A 360 11.95 1.09 1.10
C LEU A 360 12.08 1.89 -0.20
N SER A 361 12.26 3.20 -0.08
CA SER A 361 12.57 4.03 -1.25
C SER A 361 13.54 5.17 -0.99
N ASP A 362 14.42 5.41 -1.96
CA ASP A 362 15.35 6.56 -2.01
C ASP A 362 14.89 7.61 -3.03
N GLY A 363 13.61 7.96 -2.95
CA GLY A 363 12.96 8.93 -3.82
C GLY A 363 12.21 8.26 -4.97
N LEU A 364 10.92 8.58 -5.05
CA LEU A 364 9.97 7.93 -5.93
C LEU A 364 9.03 8.97 -6.53
N THR A 365 8.86 8.93 -7.86
CA THR A 365 7.68 9.52 -8.50
C THR A 365 6.66 8.42 -8.68
N PHE A 366 5.46 8.59 -8.11
CA PHE A 366 4.42 7.57 -8.15
C PHE A 366 3.13 8.13 -8.73
N VAL A 367 2.56 7.40 -9.66
CA VAL A 367 1.24 7.65 -10.24
C VAL A 367 0.38 6.43 -9.94
N ALA A 368 -0.76 6.60 -9.28
CA ALA A 368 -1.63 5.45 -9.07
C ALA A 368 -2.21 4.99 -10.39
N GLY A 369 -2.07 3.69 -10.66
CA GLY A 369 -2.85 3.04 -11.71
C GLY A 369 -4.31 2.89 -11.28
N SER A 370 -5.20 2.72 -12.24
CA SER A 370 -6.53 2.23 -11.92
C SER A 370 -6.41 0.89 -11.19
N ALA A 371 -7.23 0.68 -10.15
CA ALA A 371 -7.22 -0.61 -9.46
C ALA A 371 -7.58 -1.70 -10.46
N SER A 372 -6.61 -2.55 -10.81
CA SER A 372 -6.91 -3.73 -11.58
C SER A 372 -7.91 -4.57 -10.78
N PRO A 373 -9.02 -5.05 -11.38
CA PRO A 373 -9.82 -6.06 -10.72
C PRO A 373 -8.87 -7.19 -10.40
N ALA A 374 -8.76 -7.56 -9.11
CA ALA A 374 -7.88 -8.62 -8.65
C ALA A 374 -7.95 -9.76 -9.67
N VAL A 375 -6.89 -9.89 -10.49
CA VAL A 375 -6.87 -10.91 -11.53
C VAL A 375 -6.92 -12.19 -10.75
N LEU A 376 -8.07 -12.87 -10.82
CA LEU A 376 -8.22 -14.20 -10.24
C LEU A 376 -7.25 -15.06 -11.02
N VAL A 377 -6.04 -15.23 -10.48
CA VAL A 377 -5.05 -16.12 -11.05
C VAL A 377 -5.71 -17.49 -11.03
N PRO A 378 -5.98 -18.09 -12.19
CA PRO A 378 -6.44 -19.47 -12.20
C PRO A 378 -5.34 -20.27 -11.52
N GLU A 379 -5.69 -21.04 -10.47
CA GLU A 379 -4.75 -22.02 -9.91
C GLU A 379 -4.08 -22.75 -11.08
N PRO A 380 -2.73 -22.80 -11.14
CA PRO A 380 -1.99 -23.23 -12.32
C PRO A 380 -2.61 -24.54 -12.77
N SER A 381 -3.34 -24.46 -13.89
CA SER A 381 -4.34 -25.47 -14.16
C SER A 381 -3.61 -26.79 -14.21
N SER A 382 -3.92 -27.66 -13.25
CA SER A 382 -3.42 -29.04 -13.22
C SER A 382 -3.71 -29.74 -14.55
N LEU A 383 -4.63 -29.18 -15.35
CA LEU A 383 -4.92 -29.48 -16.74
C LEU A 383 -3.77 -29.25 -17.73
N VAL A 384 -2.97 -28.18 -17.66
CA VAL A 384 -1.83 -27.99 -18.61
C VAL A 384 -0.71 -28.96 -18.29
N LEU A 385 -0.41 -29.17 -17.00
CA LEU A 385 0.54 -30.21 -16.58
C LEU A 385 0.01 -31.61 -16.93
N ALA A 386 -1.30 -31.86 -16.79
CA ALA A 386 -1.93 -33.11 -17.20
C ALA A 386 -1.93 -33.28 -18.72
N ALA A 387 -2.08 -32.22 -19.52
CA ALA A 387 -2.03 -32.27 -20.97
C ALA A 387 -0.60 -32.54 -21.47
N ALA A 388 0.41 -31.89 -20.88
CA ALA A 388 1.81 -32.18 -21.14
C ALA A 388 2.19 -33.62 -20.74
N ALA A 389 1.74 -34.07 -19.56
CA ALA A 389 1.92 -35.45 -19.11
C ALA A 389 1.19 -36.46 -20.01
N ALA A 390 -0.02 -36.16 -20.47
CA ALA A 390 -0.78 -36.99 -21.40
C ALA A 390 -0.12 -37.08 -22.78
N ALA A 391 0.43 -35.97 -23.29
CA ALA A 391 1.20 -35.95 -24.53
C ALA A 391 2.48 -36.79 -24.41
N ALA A 392 3.21 -36.67 -23.30
CA ALA A 392 4.40 -37.48 -23.02
C ALA A 392 4.05 -38.99 -22.90
N LEU A 393 2.96 -39.34 -22.20
CA LEU A 393 2.45 -40.71 -22.14
C LEU A 393 2.02 -41.24 -23.51
N GLY A 394 1.37 -40.41 -24.34
CA GLY A 394 1.00 -40.75 -25.72
C GLY A 394 2.22 -41.13 -26.57
N VAL A 395 3.31 -40.38 -26.46
CA VAL A 395 4.58 -40.67 -27.16
C VAL A 395 5.24 -41.96 -26.63
N ILE A 396 5.21 -42.21 -25.32
CA ILE A 396 5.76 -43.44 -24.73
C ILE A 396 4.95 -44.67 -25.19
N VAL A 397 3.63 -44.57 -25.20
CA VAL A 397 2.74 -45.66 -25.64
C VAL A 397 2.87 -45.92 -27.14
N SER A 398 2.99 -44.87 -27.96
CA SER A 398 3.18 -45.04 -29.42
C SER A 398 4.49 -45.75 -29.74
N ARG A 399 5.61 -45.38 -29.09
CA ARG A 399 6.92 -46.04 -29.26
C ARG A 399 6.90 -47.51 -28.84
N ARG A 400 6.17 -47.86 -27.76
CA ARG A 400 6.01 -49.27 -27.35
C ARG A 400 5.22 -50.10 -28.37
N ARG A 401 4.20 -49.51 -29.02
CA ARG A 401 3.44 -50.21 -30.07
C ARG A 401 4.28 -50.48 -31.32
N THR A 402 5.11 -49.53 -31.76
CA THR A 402 6.01 -49.73 -32.91
C THR A 402 7.06 -50.80 -32.65
N PHE A 403 7.60 -50.87 -31.42
CA PHE A 403 8.54 -51.93 -31.04
C PHE A 403 7.91 -53.31 -31.04
N ARG A 404 6.66 -53.44 -30.56
CA ARG A 404 5.95 -54.72 -30.53
C ARG A 404 5.56 -55.20 -31.93
N ALA A 405 5.19 -54.29 -32.83
CA ALA A 405 4.90 -54.61 -34.23
C ALA A 405 6.15 -55.15 -34.95
N LYS A 406 7.32 -54.52 -34.77
CA LYS A 406 8.59 -55.03 -35.33
C LYS A 406 8.99 -56.40 -34.77
N ARG A 407 8.72 -56.66 -33.48
CA ARG A 407 9.04 -57.97 -32.87
C ARG A 407 8.19 -59.11 -33.45
N LEU A 408 6.90 -58.85 -33.70
CA LEU A 408 6.01 -59.82 -34.36
C LEU A 408 6.34 -60.04 -35.84
N SER A 409 7.03 -59.10 -36.50
CA SER A 409 7.49 -59.28 -37.88
C SER A 409 8.68 -60.23 -38.00
N CYS A 410 9.52 -60.34 -36.95
CA CYS A 410 10.68 -61.24 -36.93
C CYS A 410 10.37 -62.67 -36.46
N GLU A 411 9.17 -62.95 -35.97
CA GLU A 411 8.75 -64.32 -35.57
C GLU A 411 7.92 -65.02 -36.67
N LEU A 412 7.69 -64.37 -37.81
CA LEU A 412 6.95 -64.90 -38.96
C LEU A 412 7.81 -65.10 -40.22
N GLU A 413 9.13 -64.92 -40.11
CA GLU A 413 10.13 -65.43 -41.06
C GLU A 413 10.88 -66.60 -40.40
#